data_AF-A0A7C3D784-F1
#
_entry.id   AF-A0A7C3D784-F1
#
_cell.length_a   1.000
_cell.length_b   1.000
_cell.length_c   1.000
_cell.angle_alpha   90.00
_cell.angle_beta   90.00
_cell.angle_gamma   90.00
#
_symmetry.space_group_name_H-M   'P 1'
#
loop_
_entity.id
_entity.type
_entity.pdbx_description
1 polymer ?
#
loop_
_entity_poly.entity_id
_entity_poly.type
_entity_poly.pdbx_seq_one_letter_code
_entity_poly.pdbx_strand_id
1 'polypeptide(L)' 'MHPYDIIAALQKAGYSQTRLAEQMGVYKTAINNVIHGRGTSHDIATTIATITKIPMNRMWPDGRYNKPPRPLRRKAA' A
#
# COMPACT_ATOMS: atom_id res chain seq x y z
N MET A 1 7.61 -5.76 9.10
CA MET A 1 8.05 -6.67 8.01
C MET A 1 9.07 -5.95 7.16
N HIS A 2 10.05 -6.63 6.56
CA HIS A 2 11.02 -5.95 5.71
C HIS A 2 10.35 -5.53 4.40
N PRO A 3 10.63 -4.33 3.84
CA PRO A 3 9.99 -3.85 2.60
C PRO A 3 10.09 -4.86 1.45
N TYR A 4 11.21 -5.57 1.32
CA TYR A 4 11.41 -6.58 0.29
C TYR A 4 10.56 -7.84 0.49
N ASP A 5 10.16 -8.18 1.71
CA ASP A 5 9.24 -9.29 1.94
C ASP A 5 7.85 -8.97 1.38
N ILE A 6 7.42 -7.70 1.48
CA ILE A 6 6.15 -7.22 0.91
C ILE A 6 6.20 -7.31 -0.61
N ILE A 7 7.34 -6.93 -1.21
CA ILE A 7 7.58 -7.05 -2.65
C ILE A 7 7.54 -8.52 -3.08
N ALA A 8 8.21 -9.40 -2.33
CA ALA A 8 8.20 -10.83 -2.61
C ALA A 8 6.79 -11.43 -2.48
N ALA A 9 6.00 -11.03 -1.47
CA ALA A 9 4.62 -11.44 -1.31
C ALA A 9 3.74 -10.99 -2.49
N LEU A 10 3.91 -9.74 -2.96
CA LEU A 10 3.23 -9.23 -4.15
C LEU A 10 3.59 -10.04 -5.41
N GLN A 11 4.88 -10.32 -5.61
CA GLN A 11 5.34 -11.11 -6.75
C GLN A 11 4.82 -12.55 -6.70
N LYS A 12 4.81 -13.19 -5.52
CA LYS A 12 4.21 -14.51 -5.31
C LYS A 12 2.70 -14.53 -5.60
N ALA A 13 2.01 -13.41 -5.41
CA ALA A 13 0.62 -13.23 -5.79
C ALA A 13 0.42 -12.92 -7.29
N GLY A 14 1.49 -12.85 -8.08
CA GLY A 14 1.43 -12.56 -9.52
C GLY A 14 1.31 -11.06 -9.85
N TYR A 15 1.59 -10.18 -8.88
CA TYR A 15 1.54 -8.73 -9.06
C TYR A 15 2.94 -8.13 -9.02
N SER A 16 3.24 -7.28 -10.01
CA SER A 16 4.38 -6.36 -9.96
C SER A 16 3.94 -5.01 -9.43
N GLN A 17 4.88 -4.21 -8.90
CA GLN A 17 4.58 -2.83 -8.49
C GLN A 17 4.06 -1.98 -9.66
N THR A 18 4.56 -2.21 -10.87
CA THR A 18 4.11 -1.50 -12.08
C THR A 18 2.67 -1.86 -12.43
N ARG A 19 2.35 -3.16 -12.44
CA ARG A 19 0.98 -3.64 -12.69
C ARG A 19 -0.01 -3.10 -11.65
N LEU A 20 0.42 -3.06 -10.39
CA LEU A 20 -0.40 -2.49 -9.32
C LEU A 20 -0.61 -0.98 -9.50
N ALA A 21 0.43 -0.25 -9.91
CA ALA A 21 0.36 1.18 -10.21
C ALA A 21 -0.63 1.47 -11.35
N GLU A 22 -0.53 0.73 -12.46
CA GLU A 22 -1.43 0.84 -13.60
C GLU A 22 -2.88 0.56 -13.20
N GLN A 23 -3.12 -0.52 -12.44
CA GLN A 23 -4.46 -0.89 -11.96
C GLN A 23 -5.07 0.17 -11.04
N MET A 24 -4.25 0.84 -10.22
CA MET A 24 -4.71 1.88 -9.29
C MET A 24 -4.71 3.28 -9.90
N GLY A 25 -4.17 3.47 -11.12
CA GLY A 25 -3.97 4.80 -11.71
C GLY A 25 -2.99 5.69 -10.94
N VAL A 26 -2.03 5.10 -10.23
CA VAL A 26 -1.03 5.83 -9.42
C VAL A 26 0.38 5.61 -9.94
N TYR A 27 1.30 6.49 -9.59
CA TYR A 27 2.71 6.31 -9.92
C TYR A 27 3.33 5.16 -9.12
N LYS A 28 4.19 4.37 -9.78
CA LYS A 28 5.00 3.32 -9.13
C LYS A 28 5.80 3.84 -7.94
N THR A 29 6.27 5.09 -8.00
CA THR A 29 6.98 5.76 -6.90
C THR A 29 6.13 5.90 -5.65
N ALA A 30 4.82 6.15 -5.77
CA ALA A 30 3.90 6.22 -4.65
C ALA A 30 3.79 4.86 -3.93
N ILE A 31 3.64 3.78 -4.70
CA ILE A 31 3.63 2.41 -4.17
C ILE A 31 4.96 2.09 -3.48
N ASN A 32 6.09 2.43 -4.12
CA ASN A 32 7.41 2.19 -3.55
C ASN A 32 7.60 2.93 -2.22
N ASN A 33 7.12 4.17 -2.11
CA ASN A 33 7.15 4.95 -0.89
C ASN A 33 6.30 4.33 0.21
N VAL A 34 5.12 3.78 -0.12
CA VAL A 34 4.26 3.07 0.84
C VAL A 34 4.92 1.79 1.35
N ILE A 35 5.48 0.98 0.45
CA ILE A 35 6.18 -0.27 0.80
C ILE A 35 7.35 0.00 1.74
N HIS A 36 8.18 1.01 1.44
CA HIS A 36 9.32 1.40 2.29
C HIS A 36 8.92 2.24 3.51
N GLY A 37 7.65 2.60 3.64
CA GLY A 37 7.16 3.46 4.73
C GLY A 37 7.64 4.91 4.71
N ARG A 38 8.14 5.39 3.57
CA ARG A 38 8.43 6.81 3.34
C ARG A 38 7.17 7.64 3.05
N GLY A 39 6.06 6.97 2.74
CA GLY A 39 4.75 7.59 2.52
C GLY A 39 3.63 6.75 3.13
N THR A 40 2.45 7.37 3.25
CA THR A 40 1.24 6.70 3.75
C THR A 40 0.12 6.86 2.73
N SER A 41 -0.55 5.75 2.42
CA SER A 41 -1.76 5.73 1.60
C SER A 41 -2.59 4.53 2.00
N HIS A 42 -3.78 4.78 2.51
CA HIS A 42 -4.69 3.72 2.94
C HIS A 42 -5.16 2.88 1.75
N ASP A 43 -5.47 3.50 0.61
CA ASP A 43 -5.96 2.76 -0.56
C ASP A 43 -4.88 1.80 -1.10
N ILE A 44 -3.63 2.27 -1.20
CA ILE A 44 -2.51 1.44 -1.65
C ILE A 44 -2.25 0.32 -0.64
N ALA A 45 -2.19 0.64 0.66
CA ALA A 45 -1.97 -0.36 1.69
C ALA A 45 -3.09 -1.42 1.74
N THR A 46 -4.34 -1.00 1.52
CA THR A 46 -5.51 -1.90 1.47
C THR A 46 -5.40 -2.83 0.28
N THR A 47 -5.12 -2.29 -0.89
CA THR A 47 -4.98 -3.08 -2.11
C THR A 47 -3.85 -4.10 -1.98
N ILE A 48 -2.70 -3.71 -1.44
CA ILE A 48 -1.58 -4.64 -1.17
C ILE A 48 -2.01 -5.72 -0.17
N ALA A 49 -2.71 -5.36 0.90
CA ALA A 49 -3.20 -6.32 1.90
C ALA A 49 -4.19 -7.33 1.30
N THR A 50 -5.12 -6.86 0.45
CA THR A 50 -6.08 -7.71 -0.25
C THR A 50 -5.37 -8.68 -1.20
N ILE A 51 -4.40 -8.21 -1.99
CA ILE A 51 -3.67 -9.04 -2.95
C ILE A 51 -2.80 -10.08 -2.26
N THR A 52 -2.04 -9.67 -1.24
CA THR A 52 -1.10 -10.54 -0.54
C THR A 52 -1.78 -11.44 0.49
N LYS A 53 -3.04 -11.15 0.85
CA LYS A 53 -3.78 -11.75 1.97
C LYS A 53 -3.07 -11.61 3.32
N ILE A 54 -2.20 -10.61 3.44
CA ILE A 54 -1.48 -10.29 4.68
C ILE A 54 -2.15 -9.06 5.30
N PRO A 55 -2.47 -9.06 6.60
CA PRO A 55 -3.04 -7.87 7.24
C PRO A 55 -2.03 -6.72 7.27
N MET A 56 -2.51 -5.48 7.11
CA MET A 56 -1.66 -4.28 7.12
C MET A 56 -0.79 -4.18 8.37
N ASN A 57 -1.33 -4.56 9.54
CA ASN A 57 -0.62 -4.52 10.82
C ASN A 57 0.62 -5.43 10.86
N ARG A 58 0.65 -6.48 10.03
CA ARG A 58 1.81 -7.37 9.90
C ARG A 58 2.84 -6.81 8.92
N MET A 59 2.38 -6.20 7.83
CA MET A 59 3.26 -5.54 6.85
C MET A 59 3.92 -4.28 7.42
N TRP A 60 3.13 -3.42 8.07
CA TRP A 60 3.55 -2.16 8.66
C TRP A 60 3.22 -2.15 10.15
N PRO A 61 4.14 -2.61 11.01
CA PRO A 61 3.89 -2.79 12.44
C PRO A 61 3.79 -1.47 13.21
N ASP A 62 4.23 -0.35 12.63
CA ASP A 62 4.29 0.97 13.26
C ASP A 62 2.91 1.59 13.58
N GLY A 63 1.81 0.86 13.37
CA GLY A 63 0.45 1.31 13.69
C GLY A 63 -0.08 2.45 12.81
N ARG A 64 0.64 2.80 11.72
CA ARG A 64 0.30 3.90 10.82
C ARG A 64 -1.04 3.73 10.08
N TYR A 65 -1.56 2.50 10.03
CA TYR A 65 -2.86 2.15 9.43
C TYR A 65 -3.91 1.72 10.48
N ASN A 66 -3.64 1.94 11.78
CA ASN A 66 -4.59 1.61 12.86
C ASN A 66 -5.76 2.59 12.95
N LYS A 67 -5.64 3.77 12.33
CA LYS A 67 -6.70 4.79 12.31
C LYS A 67 -7.30 4.83 10.92
N PRO A 68 -8.65 4.88 10.79
CA PRO A 68 -9.28 4.99 9.48
C PRO A 68 -8.76 6.22 8.73
N PRO A 69 -8.72 6.18 7.38
CA PRO A 69 -8.27 7.31 6.60
C PRO A 69 -9.13 8.52 6.94
N ARG A 70 -8.48 9.65 7.25
CA ARG A 70 -9.21 10.90 7.45
C ARG A 70 -9.93 11.21 6.13
N PRO A 71 -11.25 11.47 6.14
CA PRO A 71 -11.95 11.81 4.91
C PRO A 71 -11.24 13.00 4.28
N LEU A 72 -10.89 12.87 3.00
CA LEU A 72 -10.33 13.99 2.25
C LEU A 72 -11.32 15.13 2.35
N ARG A 73 -10.89 16.25 2.93
CA ARG A 73 -11.67 17.47 2.96
C ARG A 73 -11.83 17.91 1.50
N ARG A 74 -12.91 17.47 0.85
CA ARG A 74 -13.30 17.98 -0.47
C ARG A 74 -13.36 19.48 -0.31
N LYS A 75 -12.47 20.22 -0.99
CA LYS A 75 -12.67 21.67 -1.13
C LYS A 75 -14.03 21.82 -1.79
N ALA A 76 -14.96 22.49 -1.11
CA ALA A 76 -16.18 22.96 -1.75
C ALA A 76 -15.74 23.78 -2.97
N ALA A 77 -16.29 23.42 -4.13
CA ALA A 77 -16.15 24.20 -5.35
C ALA A 77 -16.86 25.54 -5.19
#